data_AF-A0A9D8G0G8-F1
#
_entry.id   AF-A0A9D8G0G8-F1
#
_cell.length_a   1.000
_cell.length_b   1.000
_cell.length_c   1.000
_cell.angle_alpha   90.00
_cell.angle_beta   90.00
_cell.angle_gamma   90.00
#
_symmetry.space_group_name_H-M   'P 1'
#
loop_
_entity.id
_entity.type
_entity.pdbx_description
1 polymer ?
#
loop_
_entity_poly.entity_id
_entity_poly.type
_entity_poly.pdbx_seq_one_letter_code
_entity_poly.pdbx_strand_id
1 'polypeptide(L)'
;MIVRLNLEPAPEGETIAASEDLQASADAIIALYALLDASARAWWYHRQLRENGQIAEARRRELASIRDHARDLRQAQVNAGFVTVGRGGWTLHIACGHTLKGYGDVNDTIPQCALRLGLPIVDSTTIADEKINLTLRLPFPQIGAKPRTDKTRDSSFDPAPIEDVARLYRDLGATVYNLARG
;
A
#
# COMPACT_ATOMS: atom_id res chain seq x y z
N MET A 1 0.60 1.55 7.35
CA MET A 1 -0.05 0.37 7.95
C MET A 1 0.35 -0.86 7.12
N ILE A 2 1.02 -1.87 7.71
CA ILE A 2 1.55 -3.03 6.96
C ILE A 2 0.78 -4.30 7.35
N VAL A 3 0.11 -4.97 6.44
CA VAL A 3 -0.25 -6.40 6.56
C VAL A 3 0.86 -7.17 5.86
N ARG A 4 1.78 -7.74 6.62
CA ARG A 4 2.91 -8.53 6.10
C ARG A 4 2.62 -9.98 6.38
N LEU A 5 2.39 -10.79 5.35
CA LEU A 5 2.00 -12.19 5.50
C LEU A 5 3.20 -13.06 5.90
N ASN A 6 3.83 -12.75 7.03
CA ASN A 6 4.79 -13.63 7.69
C ASN A 6 4.02 -14.57 8.60
N LEU A 7 4.21 -15.87 8.41
CA LEU A 7 3.59 -16.93 9.21
C LEU A 7 4.47 -17.24 10.44
N GLU A 8 4.76 -16.26 11.31
CA GLU A 8 5.47 -16.43 12.59
C GLU A 8 5.08 -15.33 13.61
N PRO A 9 5.21 -15.56 14.94
CA PRO A 9 4.51 -14.77 15.97
C PRO A 9 5.16 -13.41 16.29
N ALA A 10 4.33 -12.40 16.60
CA ALA A 10 4.75 -11.03 16.91
C ALA A 10 4.66 -10.68 18.42
N PRO A 11 5.55 -9.82 18.98
CA PRO A 11 5.46 -9.28 20.34
C PRO A 11 4.73 -7.92 20.43
N GLU A 12 4.34 -7.51 21.64
CA GLU A 12 3.34 -6.48 21.94
C GLU A 12 3.89 -5.08 22.28
N GLY A 13 3.25 -4.04 21.72
CA GLY A 13 2.72 -2.87 22.45
C GLY A 13 3.58 -1.60 22.64
N GLU A 14 3.15 -0.46 22.07
CA GLU A 14 3.18 0.89 22.71
C GLU A 14 2.31 1.91 21.93
N THR A 15 1.75 2.93 22.61
CA THR A 15 0.89 4.00 22.03
C THR A 15 1.34 5.37 22.57
N ILE A 16 1.44 6.41 21.73
CA ILE A 16 1.91 7.77 22.08
C ILE A 16 0.91 8.86 21.59
N ALA A 17 0.95 10.04 22.22
CA ALA A 17 -0.10 11.06 22.38
C ALA A 17 -0.06 12.29 21.41
N ALA A 18 -1.19 13.01 21.37
CA ALA A 18 -1.68 13.83 20.25
C ALA A 18 -1.09 15.24 19.98
N SER A 19 -0.07 15.73 20.70
CA SER A 19 0.58 17.02 20.36
C SER A 19 1.83 16.87 19.48
N GLU A 20 2.40 15.67 19.44
CA GLU A 20 3.40 15.27 18.44
C GLU A 20 2.79 15.13 17.05
N ASP A 21 1.47 14.98 16.95
CA ASP A 21 0.75 14.65 15.71
C ASP A 21 0.91 15.69 14.60
N LEU A 22 0.96 16.99 14.91
CA LEU A 22 1.08 18.05 13.89
C LEU A 22 2.50 18.12 13.30
N GLN A 23 3.53 18.00 14.15
CA GLN A 23 4.93 17.99 13.71
C GLN A 23 5.25 16.66 13.02
N ALA A 24 4.79 15.53 13.57
CA ALA A 24 4.90 14.22 12.96
C ALA A 24 4.16 14.15 11.61
N SER A 25 3.02 14.83 11.48
CA SER A 25 2.29 14.94 10.20
C SER A 25 3.08 15.76 9.18
N ALA A 26 3.66 16.90 9.57
CA ALA A 26 4.51 17.69 8.69
C ALA A 26 5.76 16.92 8.24
N ASP A 27 6.43 16.22 9.16
CA ASP A 27 7.60 15.41 8.89
C ASP A 27 7.25 14.21 7.97
N ALA A 28 6.09 13.60 8.16
CA ALA A 28 5.58 12.54 7.29
C ALA A 28 5.31 13.05 5.85
N ILE A 29 4.75 14.25 5.71
CA ILE A 29 4.52 14.90 4.41
C ILE A 29 5.85 15.21 3.72
N ILE A 30 6.84 15.75 4.46
CA ILE A 30 8.18 16.03 3.93
C ILE A 30 8.84 14.74 3.45
N ALA A 31 8.80 13.68 4.28
CA ALA A 31 9.35 12.38 3.94
C ALA A 31 8.68 11.76 2.70
N LEU A 32 7.36 11.92 2.56
CA LEU A 32 6.61 11.48 1.38
C LEU A 32 7.09 12.19 0.12
N TYR A 33 7.22 13.53 0.13
CA TYR A 33 7.67 14.27 -1.04
C TYR A 33 9.15 14.00 -1.37
N ALA A 34 9.99 13.76 -0.37
CA ALA A 34 11.38 13.36 -0.59
C ALA A 34 11.48 12.00 -1.33
N LEU A 35 10.66 11.02 -0.94
CA LEU A 35 10.58 9.73 -1.63
C LEU A 35 10.11 9.88 -3.08
N LEU A 36 9.06 10.68 -3.30
CA LEU A 36 8.55 10.94 -4.65
C LEU A 36 9.57 11.68 -5.52
N ASP A 37 10.29 12.67 -4.98
CA ASP A 37 11.34 13.39 -5.70
C ASP A 37 12.48 12.44 -6.08
N ALA A 38 12.98 11.63 -5.14
CA ALA A 38 14.03 10.65 -5.42
C ALA A 38 13.62 9.66 -6.52
N SER A 39 12.41 9.12 -6.44
CA SER A 39 11.85 8.20 -7.43
C SER A 39 11.73 8.83 -8.82
N ALA A 40 11.18 10.06 -8.87
CA ALA A 40 11.03 10.79 -10.12
C ALA A 40 12.39 11.03 -10.78
N ARG A 41 13.44 11.40 -10.01
CA ARG A 41 14.79 11.60 -10.56
C ARG A 41 15.45 10.30 -11.03
N ALA A 42 15.13 9.18 -10.40
CA ALA A 42 15.69 7.87 -10.74
C ALA A 42 15.09 7.27 -12.02
N TRP A 43 13.91 7.75 -12.45
CA TRP A 43 13.29 7.25 -13.67
C TRP A 43 14.18 7.53 -14.90
N TRP A 44 14.45 6.47 -15.67
CA TRP A 44 15.47 6.45 -16.73
C TRP A 44 15.33 7.63 -17.71
N TYR A 45 14.10 7.99 -18.06
CA TYR A 45 13.85 9.04 -19.04
C TYR A 45 14.11 10.45 -18.46
N HIS A 46 13.77 10.70 -17.19
CA HIS A 46 14.13 11.97 -16.54
C HIS A 46 15.64 12.11 -16.38
N ARG A 47 16.32 11.01 -16.03
CA ARG A 47 17.78 10.95 -15.96
C ARG A 47 18.41 11.24 -17.33
N GLN A 48 17.91 10.62 -18.40
CA GLN A 48 18.41 10.84 -19.76
C GLN A 48 18.25 12.30 -20.20
N LEU A 49 17.10 12.93 -19.90
CA LEU A 49 16.90 14.36 -20.19
C LEU A 49 17.96 15.23 -19.47
N ARG A 50 18.32 14.90 -18.23
CA ARG A 50 19.38 15.62 -17.51
C ARG A 50 20.76 15.42 -18.14
N GLU A 51 21.08 14.18 -18.49
CA GLU A 51 22.36 13.83 -19.13
C GLU A 51 22.54 14.55 -20.48
N ASN A 52 21.43 14.79 -21.20
CA ASN A 52 21.40 15.58 -22.44
C ASN A 52 21.40 17.10 -22.20
N GLY A 53 21.54 17.58 -20.97
CA GLY A 53 21.51 19.01 -20.61
C GLY A 53 20.10 19.64 -20.63
N GLN A 54 19.04 18.87 -20.84
CA GLN A 54 17.65 19.34 -20.88
C GLN A 54 17.06 19.47 -19.46
N ILE A 55 17.76 20.20 -18.58
CA ILE A 55 17.46 20.28 -17.14
C ILE A 55 16.05 20.80 -16.85
N ALA A 56 15.60 21.83 -17.57
CA ALA A 56 14.28 22.41 -17.36
C ALA A 56 13.14 21.44 -17.74
N GLU A 57 13.32 20.66 -18.80
CA GLU A 57 12.36 19.64 -19.24
C GLU A 57 12.33 18.48 -18.24
N ALA A 58 13.50 17.98 -17.83
CA ALA A 58 13.60 16.95 -16.79
C ALA A 58 12.85 17.37 -15.52
N ARG A 59 13.10 18.58 -15.02
CA ARG A 59 12.43 19.08 -13.81
C ARG A 59 10.92 19.21 -13.99
N ARG A 60 10.45 19.66 -15.16
CA ARG A 60 9.01 19.77 -15.44
C ARG A 60 8.32 18.42 -15.36
N ARG A 61 8.92 17.37 -15.94
CA ARG A 61 8.36 16.02 -15.94
C ARG A 61 8.46 15.32 -14.59
N GLU A 62 9.56 15.52 -13.86
CA GLU A 62 9.68 15.08 -12.47
C GLU A 62 8.55 15.64 -11.61
N LEU A 63 8.33 16.96 -11.68
CA LEU A 63 7.25 17.61 -10.94
C LEU A 63 5.87 17.13 -11.38
N ALA A 64 5.67 16.83 -12.65
CA ALA A 64 4.41 16.25 -13.12
C ALA A 64 4.16 14.88 -12.49
N SER A 65 5.14 13.97 -12.56
CA SER A 65 5.05 12.63 -11.95
C SER A 65 4.83 12.69 -10.43
N ILE A 66 5.54 13.59 -9.73
CA ILE A 66 5.36 13.80 -8.28
C ILE A 66 3.91 14.23 -7.98
N ARG A 67 3.35 15.16 -8.77
CA ARG A 67 1.96 15.62 -8.58
C ARG A 67 0.96 14.52 -8.84
N ASP A 68 1.14 13.74 -9.90
CA ASP A 68 0.24 12.63 -10.25
C ASP A 68 0.25 11.57 -9.14
N HIS A 69 1.42 11.09 -8.71
CA HIS A 69 1.51 10.12 -7.62
C HIS A 69 0.96 10.67 -6.30
N ALA A 70 1.21 11.94 -5.96
CA ALA A 70 0.65 12.56 -4.76
C ALA A 70 -0.88 12.66 -4.81
N ARG A 71 -1.47 12.93 -5.99
CA ARG A 71 -2.92 12.92 -6.20
C ARG A 71 -3.47 11.52 -5.97
N ASP A 72 -2.87 10.51 -6.59
CA ASP A 72 -3.35 9.12 -6.52
C ASP A 72 -3.31 8.59 -5.09
N LEU A 73 -2.22 8.87 -4.36
CA LEU A 73 -2.07 8.51 -2.95
C LEU A 73 -3.10 9.20 -2.04
N ARG A 74 -3.35 10.50 -2.24
CA ARG A 74 -4.40 11.23 -1.51
C ARG A 74 -5.78 10.67 -1.79
N GLN A 75 -6.06 10.35 -3.05
CA GLN A 75 -7.34 9.80 -3.44
C GLN A 75 -7.56 8.41 -2.86
N ALA A 76 -6.51 7.57 -2.84
CA ALA A 76 -6.55 6.30 -2.13
C ALA A 76 -6.87 6.51 -0.65
N GLN A 77 -6.25 7.50 0.02
CA GLN A 77 -6.55 7.80 1.43
C GLN A 77 -8.01 8.19 1.67
N VAL A 78 -8.55 9.11 0.85
CA VAL A 78 -9.96 9.55 0.94
C VAL A 78 -10.92 8.39 0.73
N ASN A 79 -10.59 7.47 -0.16
CA ASN A 79 -11.46 6.36 -0.53
C ASN A 79 -11.27 5.10 0.34
N ALA A 80 -10.48 5.16 1.42
CA ALA A 80 -10.08 3.96 2.17
C ALA A 80 -9.46 2.86 1.27
N GLY A 81 -8.62 3.29 0.34
CA GLY A 81 -7.82 2.46 -0.54
C GLY A 81 -6.74 1.68 0.20
N PHE A 82 -6.04 0.82 -0.51
CA PHE A 82 -5.00 -0.05 0.05
C PHE A 82 -3.98 -0.44 -1.02
N VAL A 83 -2.84 -0.99 -0.61
CA VAL A 83 -1.84 -1.55 -1.52
C VAL A 83 -1.85 -3.06 -1.40
N THR A 84 -1.69 -3.77 -2.52
CA THR A 84 -1.32 -5.19 -2.54
C THR A 84 0.07 -5.31 -3.13
N VAL A 85 0.96 -6.04 -2.47
CA VAL A 85 2.30 -6.36 -2.95
C VAL A 85 2.38 -7.88 -3.11
N GLY A 86 2.80 -8.33 -4.28
CA GLY A 86 3.07 -9.73 -4.55
C GLY A 86 4.32 -9.88 -5.40
N ARG A 87 4.63 -11.10 -5.84
CA ARG A 87 5.86 -11.37 -6.61
C ARG A 87 5.93 -10.63 -7.96
N GLY A 88 4.79 -10.22 -8.50
CA GLY A 88 4.70 -9.48 -9.76
C GLY A 88 4.81 -7.97 -9.62
N GLY A 89 5.00 -7.44 -8.41
CA GLY A 89 4.97 -6.01 -8.15
C GLY A 89 3.91 -5.61 -7.13
N TRP A 90 3.56 -4.32 -7.14
CA TRP A 90 2.57 -3.75 -6.26
C TRP A 90 1.41 -3.13 -7.05
N THR A 91 0.25 -3.05 -6.42
CA THR A 91 -0.94 -2.37 -6.93
C THR A 91 -1.52 -1.50 -5.82
N LEU A 92 -1.61 -0.20 -6.05
CA LEU A 92 -2.37 0.75 -5.24
C LEU A 92 -3.81 0.76 -5.74
N HIS A 93 -4.74 0.34 -4.89
CA HIS A 93 -6.17 0.40 -5.13
C HIS A 93 -6.66 1.77 -4.67
N ILE A 94 -7.05 2.64 -5.62
CA ILE A 94 -7.39 4.05 -5.38
C ILE A 94 -8.89 4.22 -5.19
N ALA A 95 -9.70 3.54 -6.02
CA ALA A 95 -11.15 3.49 -5.95
C ALA A 95 -11.62 2.17 -6.59
N CYS A 96 -12.92 1.88 -6.53
CA CYS A 96 -13.47 0.72 -7.23
C CYS A 96 -13.14 0.79 -8.74
N GLY A 97 -12.31 -0.15 -9.23
CA GLY A 97 -11.87 -0.21 -10.63
C GLY A 97 -10.75 0.76 -11.02
N HIS A 98 -10.28 1.60 -10.10
CA HIS A 98 -9.17 2.53 -10.35
C HIS A 98 -7.93 2.09 -9.57
N THR A 99 -6.89 1.69 -10.29
CA THR A 99 -5.64 1.18 -9.70
C THR A 99 -4.41 1.78 -10.36
N LEU A 100 -3.37 2.04 -9.57
CA LEU A 100 -2.01 2.31 -10.05
C LEU A 100 -1.15 1.07 -9.80
N LYS A 101 -0.36 0.65 -10.78
CA LYS A 101 0.49 -0.55 -10.69
C LYS A 101 1.95 -0.18 -10.91
N GLY A 102 2.83 -0.92 -10.27
CA GLY A 102 4.27 -0.84 -10.51
C GLY A 102 4.97 -2.15 -10.22
N TYR A 103 6.22 -2.22 -10.64
CA TYR A 103 7.09 -3.36 -10.38
C TYR A 103 7.84 -3.19 -9.06
N GLY A 104 8.31 -4.30 -8.50
CA GLY A 104 9.16 -4.38 -7.32
C GLY A 104 8.41 -4.84 -6.05
N ASP A 105 8.74 -4.28 -4.89
CA ASP A 105 8.33 -4.82 -3.59
C ASP A 105 7.83 -3.75 -2.60
N VAL A 106 7.60 -4.14 -1.35
CA VAL A 106 7.07 -3.27 -0.30
C VAL A 106 7.99 -2.08 0.05
N ASN A 107 9.26 -2.12 -0.36
CA ASN A 107 10.24 -1.06 -0.16
C ASN A 107 10.25 -0.03 -1.30
N ASP A 108 9.47 -0.22 -2.35
CA ASP A 108 9.33 0.77 -3.42
C ASP A 108 8.61 2.04 -2.96
N THR A 109 8.78 3.09 -3.76
CA THR A 109 8.27 4.43 -3.47
C THR A 109 6.78 4.45 -3.11
N ILE A 110 5.91 3.85 -3.92
CA ILE A 110 4.45 3.95 -3.71
C ILE A 110 4.00 3.16 -2.46
N PRO A 111 4.40 1.90 -2.26
CA PRO A 111 4.17 1.21 -0.98
C PRO A 111 4.69 1.99 0.22
N GLN A 112 5.92 2.52 0.16
CA GLN A 112 6.51 3.30 1.25
C GLN A 112 5.76 4.61 1.56
N CYS A 113 5.26 5.29 0.53
CA CYS A 113 4.41 6.46 0.69
C CYS A 113 3.04 6.09 1.27
N ALA A 114 2.43 5.00 0.79
CA ALA A 114 1.17 4.48 1.31
C ALA A 114 1.28 4.14 2.81
N LEU A 115 2.40 3.55 3.24
CA LEU A 115 2.68 3.28 4.65
C LEU A 115 2.68 4.52 5.52
N ARG A 116 3.35 5.59 5.05
CA ARG A 116 3.44 6.87 5.75
C ARG A 116 2.09 7.59 5.82
N LEU A 117 1.22 7.37 4.83
CA LEU A 117 -0.16 7.87 4.82
C LEU A 117 -1.13 7.01 5.65
N GLY A 118 -0.64 5.94 6.28
CA GLY A 118 -1.47 5.04 7.06
C GLY A 118 -2.33 4.09 6.22
N LEU A 119 -2.14 4.01 4.90
CA LEU A 119 -2.88 3.07 4.05
C LEU A 119 -2.51 1.61 4.37
N PRO A 120 -3.49 0.68 4.33
CA PRO A 120 -3.23 -0.75 4.46
C PRO A 120 -2.35 -1.23 3.33
N ILE A 121 -1.46 -2.17 3.62
CA ILE A 121 -0.69 -2.90 2.61
C ILE A 121 -0.88 -4.38 2.82
N VAL A 122 -1.26 -5.16 1.83
CA VAL A 122 -1.27 -6.63 1.87
C VAL A 122 -0.06 -7.14 1.11
N ASP A 123 0.95 -7.60 1.84
CA ASP A 123 2.18 -8.15 1.26
C ASP A 123 2.16 -9.68 1.28
N SER A 124 2.01 -10.26 0.09
CA SER A 124 1.98 -11.70 -0.17
C SER A 124 3.27 -12.27 -0.73
N THR A 125 4.34 -11.47 -0.77
CA THR A 125 5.65 -11.93 -1.30
C THR A 125 6.26 -13.06 -0.48
N THR A 126 5.93 -13.14 0.80
CA THR A 126 6.44 -14.09 1.80
C THR A 126 5.62 -15.38 1.91
N ILE A 127 4.53 -15.52 1.15
CA ILE A 127 3.69 -16.73 1.20
C ILE A 127 4.39 -17.88 0.49
N ALA A 128 4.67 -18.96 1.21
CA ALA A 128 5.24 -20.17 0.62
C ALA A 128 4.31 -20.74 -0.47
N ASP A 129 4.88 -21.26 -1.56
CA ASP A 129 4.12 -21.68 -2.74
C ASP A 129 3.08 -22.76 -2.41
N GLU A 130 3.41 -23.67 -1.49
CA GLU A 130 2.50 -24.72 -1.03
C GLU A 130 1.29 -24.19 -0.25
N LYS A 131 1.33 -22.92 0.21
CA LYS A 131 0.25 -22.26 0.95
C LYS A 131 -0.57 -21.28 0.10
N ILE A 132 -0.21 -21.06 -1.17
CA ILE A 132 -0.90 -20.08 -2.02
C ILE A 132 -2.40 -20.42 -2.17
N ASN A 133 -2.73 -21.71 -2.22
CA ASN A 133 -4.11 -22.19 -2.35
C ASN A 133 -5.01 -21.78 -1.17
N LEU A 134 -4.44 -21.56 0.02
CA LEU A 134 -5.21 -21.08 1.17
C LEU A 134 -5.68 -19.65 0.95
N THR A 135 -4.85 -18.83 0.31
CA THR A 135 -5.18 -17.43 0.01
C THR A 135 -6.15 -17.27 -1.14
N LEU A 136 -6.13 -18.19 -2.12
CA LEU A 136 -7.05 -18.22 -3.25
C LEU A 136 -8.49 -18.58 -2.87
N ARG A 137 -8.74 -18.94 -1.60
CA ARG A 137 -10.08 -19.20 -1.06
C ARG A 137 -10.60 -18.05 -0.21
N LEU A 138 -9.75 -17.07 0.08
CA LEU A 138 -10.15 -15.89 0.83
C LEU A 138 -10.84 -14.88 -0.08
N PRO A 139 -11.84 -14.14 0.44
CA PRO A 139 -12.51 -13.08 -0.30
C PRO A 139 -11.52 -12.00 -0.74
N PHE A 140 -11.88 -11.32 -1.83
CA PHE A 140 -11.05 -10.28 -2.40
C PHE A 140 -11.30 -8.95 -1.66
N PRO A 141 -10.25 -8.26 -1.19
CA PRO A 141 -10.41 -6.94 -0.57
C PRO A 141 -10.93 -5.95 -1.61
N GLN A 142 -12.04 -5.25 -1.30
CA GLN A 142 -12.61 -4.26 -2.20
C GLN A 142 -12.99 -2.98 -1.45
N ILE A 143 -12.61 -1.85 -2.04
CA ILE A 143 -12.97 -0.50 -1.56
C ILE A 143 -14.49 -0.34 -1.60
N GLY A 144 -15.08 0.05 -0.47
CA GLY A 144 -16.52 0.28 -0.34
C GLY A 144 -17.36 -1.00 -0.19
N ALA A 145 -16.73 -2.18 -0.06
CA ALA A 145 -17.43 -3.40 0.28
C ALA A 145 -18.12 -3.29 1.64
N LYS A 146 -19.29 -3.91 1.79
CA LYS A 146 -19.99 -3.96 3.07
C LYS A 146 -19.46 -5.11 3.93
N PRO A 147 -19.40 -4.96 5.27
CA PRO A 147 -19.04 -6.04 6.17
C PRO A 147 -19.89 -7.29 5.95
N ARG A 148 -19.27 -8.46 6.10
CA ARG A 148 -19.98 -9.75 5.94
C ARG A 148 -21.12 -9.87 6.94
N THR A 149 -22.29 -10.28 6.44
CA THR A 149 -23.45 -10.67 7.27
C THR A 149 -23.78 -12.16 7.18
N ASP A 150 -23.36 -12.84 6.11
CA ASP A 150 -23.47 -14.30 5.97
C ASP A 150 -22.09 -14.98 5.93
N LYS A 151 -22.04 -16.23 6.39
CA LYS A 151 -20.82 -17.06 6.43
C LYS A 151 -20.65 -18.00 5.24
N THR A 152 -21.56 -17.96 4.26
CA THR A 152 -21.65 -18.93 3.16
C THR A 152 -20.90 -18.51 1.89
N ARG A 153 -20.47 -17.25 1.82
CA ARG A 153 -19.67 -16.68 0.73
C ARG A 153 -18.18 -16.72 1.03
N ASP A 154 -17.59 -17.89 0.75
CA ASP A 154 -16.15 -18.13 0.86
C ASP A 154 -15.54 -18.40 -0.53
N SER A 155 -15.90 -17.60 -1.54
CA SER A 155 -15.20 -17.62 -2.82
C SER A 155 -14.19 -16.47 -2.90
N SER A 156 -13.12 -16.66 -3.67
CA SER A 156 -12.14 -15.60 -3.95
C SER A 156 -12.66 -14.42 -4.75
N PHE A 157 -13.89 -14.52 -5.25
CA PHE A 157 -14.54 -13.45 -6.00
C PHE A 157 -15.52 -12.65 -5.15
N ASP A 158 -15.78 -13.08 -3.91
CA ASP A 158 -16.64 -12.34 -3.00
C ASP A 158 -15.89 -11.10 -2.49
N PRO A 159 -16.44 -9.89 -2.67
CA PRO A 159 -15.81 -8.68 -2.17
C PRO A 159 -15.98 -8.57 -0.65
N ALA A 160 -14.92 -8.16 0.04
CA ALA A 160 -14.95 -7.92 1.47
C ALA A 160 -14.15 -6.66 1.85
N PRO A 161 -14.51 -5.99 2.96
CA PRO A 161 -13.67 -4.95 3.54
C PRO A 161 -12.27 -5.47 3.85
N ILE A 162 -11.27 -4.60 3.78
CA ILE A 162 -9.87 -4.98 4.02
C ILE A 162 -9.66 -5.52 5.44
N GLU A 163 -10.44 -5.06 6.40
CA GLU A 163 -10.43 -5.50 7.80
C GLU A 163 -10.92 -6.95 7.93
N ASP A 164 -12.01 -7.29 7.22
CA ASP A 164 -12.55 -8.65 7.20
C ASP A 164 -11.54 -9.62 6.55
N VAL A 165 -10.93 -9.19 5.44
CA VAL A 165 -9.87 -9.95 4.76
C VAL A 165 -8.68 -10.15 5.69
N ALA A 166 -8.20 -9.09 6.34
CA ALA A 166 -7.07 -9.18 7.26
C ALA A 166 -7.34 -10.11 8.46
N ARG A 167 -8.57 -10.13 9.00
CA ARG A 167 -8.97 -11.10 10.03
C ARG A 167 -8.85 -12.54 9.52
N LEU A 168 -9.36 -12.83 8.32
CA LEU A 168 -9.26 -14.18 7.75
C LEU A 168 -7.81 -14.60 7.46
N TYR A 169 -6.97 -13.67 7.01
CA TYR A 169 -5.52 -13.92 6.87
C TYR A 169 -4.87 -14.21 8.23
N ARG A 170 -5.25 -13.50 9.29
CA ARG A 170 -4.79 -13.74 10.66
C ARG A 170 -5.19 -15.13 11.15
N ASP A 171 -6.41 -15.57 10.88
CA ASP A 171 -6.90 -16.91 11.23
C ASP A 171 -6.11 -18.02 10.52
N LEU A 172 -5.56 -17.73 9.34
CA LEU A 172 -4.65 -18.61 8.60
C LEU A 172 -3.17 -18.50 9.07
N GLY A 173 -2.92 -17.75 10.15
CA GLY A 173 -1.61 -17.60 10.78
C GLY A 173 -0.77 -16.44 10.24
N ALA A 174 -1.33 -15.55 9.41
CA ALA A 174 -0.57 -14.44 8.88
C ALA A 174 -0.39 -13.30 9.90
N THR A 175 0.77 -12.64 9.84
CA THR A 175 1.01 -11.44 10.64
C THR A 175 0.26 -10.24 10.06
N VAL A 176 -0.40 -9.49 10.93
CA VAL A 176 -1.14 -8.28 10.56
C VAL A 176 -0.62 -7.16 11.45
N TYR A 177 -0.03 -6.10 10.88
CA TYR A 177 0.38 -4.93 11.64
C TYR A 177 -0.62 -3.78 11.45
N ASN A 178 -0.86 -3.05 12.54
CA ASN A 178 -1.56 -1.77 12.57
C ASN A 178 -3.01 -1.77 12.05
N LEU A 179 -3.66 -2.93 11.98
CA LEU A 179 -5.13 -3.03 11.96
C LEU A 179 -5.59 -3.35 13.37
N ALA A 180 -6.64 -2.67 13.85
CA ALA A 180 -7.21 -2.94 15.17
C ALA A 180 -7.46 -4.44 15.33
N ARG A 181 -7.16 -4.98 16.52
CA ARG A 181 -7.64 -6.32 16.94
C ARG A 181 -9.17 -6.23 17.05
N GLY A 182 -9.86 -6.34 15.92
CA GLY A 182 -11.27 -6.70 15.88
C GLY A 182 -11.43 -8.16 16.26
#